data_AF-A0A348TN91-F1
#
_entry.id   AF-A0A348TN91-F1
#
_cell.length_a   1.000
_cell.length_b   1.000
_cell.length_c   1.000
_cell.angle_alpha   90.00
_cell.angle_beta   90.00
_cell.angle_gamma   90.00
#
_symmetry.space_group_name_H-M   'P 1'
#
loop_
_entity.id
_entity.type
_entity.pdbx_description
1 polymer ?
#
loop_
_entity_poly.entity_id
_entity_poly.type
_entity_poly.pdbx_seq_one_letter_code
_entity_poly.pdbx_strand_id
1 'polypeptide(L)'
;MLFTCLSVHAQTITVVGTMGLGAANKISDASNVNMKGGTFRTGSGLGNSETVGTLTLSANSTIALGTGSHNLNFAASNGAAWTDGRGLKITGWTGGYNGTTGTAGKIFTGSSAELSAAKLAQIYFTNPSNGNNYAATQLGTGEVVPTATLPVELLEFKATANSAVKNVDLTWVTASEINNDYFVIERSTDANDWSPLDSVDGAGNSNAVVSYHYPDNNPLSG
;
A
#
# COMPACT_ATOMS: atom_id res chain seq x y z
N MET A 1 26.07 -38.91 28.40
CA MET A 1 24.75 -39.10 27.74
C MET A 1 24.43 -37.79 27.04
N LEU A 2 24.63 -37.73 25.72
CA LEU A 2 24.49 -36.51 24.94
C LEU A 2 23.04 -36.47 24.40
N PHE A 3 22.25 -35.51 24.85
CA PHE A 3 20.98 -35.19 24.20
C PHE A 3 21.15 -33.84 23.51
N THR A 4 21.50 -33.86 22.23
CA THR A 4 21.28 -32.73 21.33
C THR A 4 20.02 -33.03 20.53
N CYS A 5 19.00 -32.19 20.67
CA CYS A 5 17.91 -32.09 19.71
C CYS A 5 17.67 -30.60 19.43
N LEU A 6 18.27 -30.11 18.35
CA LEU A 6 17.89 -28.86 17.71
C LEU A 6 16.76 -29.19 16.75
N SER A 7 15.55 -28.75 17.03
CA SER A 7 14.44 -28.82 16.07
C SER A 7 13.93 -27.40 15.84
N VAL A 8 14.58 -26.70 14.90
CA VAL A 8 14.04 -25.48 14.32
C VAL A 8 13.48 -25.90 12.96
N HIS A 9 12.20 -26.24 12.91
CA HIS A 9 11.53 -26.39 11.62
C HIS A 9 10.79 -25.08 11.36
N ALA A 10 11.42 -24.17 10.63
CA ALA A 10 10.70 -23.13 9.92
C ALA A 10 9.62 -23.83 9.07
N GLN A 11 8.35 -23.61 9.41
CA GLN A 11 7.22 -24.17 8.66
C GLN A 11 6.65 -23.13 7.71
N THR A 12 5.97 -23.56 6.65
CA THR A 12 5.20 -22.65 5.81
C THR A 12 3.72 -22.86 6.10
N ILE A 13 3.08 -21.84 6.65
CA ILE A 13 1.63 -21.80 6.85
C ILE A 13 0.99 -21.38 5.55
N THR A 14 0.21 -22.27 4.94
CA THR A 14 -0.49 -21.98 3.69
C THR A 14 -1.96 -21.67 3.97
N VAL A 15 -2.39 -20.46 3.62
CA VAL A 15 -3.73 -19.92 3.88
C VAL A 15 -4.57 -19.99 2.61
N VAL A 16 -5.37 -21.05 2.48
CA VAL A 16 -6.30 -21.31 1.35
C VAL A 16 -7.78 -21.14 1.71
N GLY A 17 -8.08 -21.09 3.01
CA GLY A 17 -9.41 -20.86 3.56
C GLY A 17 -9.31 -19.93 4.77
N THR A 18 -10.23 -20.02 5.72
CA THR A 18 -10.15 -19.23 6.95
C THR A 18 -9.31 -19.96 8.00
N MET A 19 -8.20 -19.35 8.39
CA MET A 19 -7.37 -19.74 9.54
C MET A 19 -7.42 -18.62 10.57
N GLY A 20 -7.52 -18.95 11.86
CA GLY A 20 -7.53 -17.95 12.92
C GLY A 20 -6.74 -18.35 14.15
N LEU A 21 -6.09 -17.38 14.78
CA LEU A 21 -5.41 -17.58 16.06
C LEU A 21 -6.43 -17.73 17.19
N GLY A 22 -6.29 -18.82 17.95
CA GLY A 22 -7.07 -19.03 19.18
C GLY A 22 -6.50 -18.31 20.40
N ALA A 23 -5.22 -17.94 20.37
CA ALA A 23 -4.50 -17.23 21.43
C ALA A 23 -3.21 -16.62 20.83
N ALA A 24 -2.49 -15.80 21.61
CA ALA A 24 -1.22 -15.21 21.20
C ALA A 24 -0.08 -16.24 21.14
N ASN A 25 0.92 -15.96 20.28
CA ASN A 25 2.17 -16.73 20.14
C ASN A 25 1.94 -18.23 19.94
N LYS A 26 1.08 -18.59 18.99
CA LYS A 26 0.73 -19.99 18.69
C LYS A 26 1.45 -20.53 17.47
N ILE A 27 1.92 -19.65 16.61
CA ILE A 27 2.77 -19.97 15.49
C ILE A 27 4.22 -19.72 15.90
N SER A 28 5.16 -20.55 15.43
CA SER A 28 6.58 -20.26 15.64
C SER A 28 7.00 -19.05 14.82
N ASP A 29 7.79 -18.16 15.41
CA ASP A 29 8.35 -16.94 14.80
C ASP A 29 9.12 -17.20 13.49
N ALA A 30 9.62 -18.41 13.28
CA ALA A 30 10.31 -18.80 12.04
C ALA A 30 9.36 -19.28 10.94
N SER A 31 8.05 -19.36 11.20
CA SER A 31 7.09 -19.92 10.26
C SER A 31 6.64 -18.88 9.24
N ASN A 32 6.99 -19.07 7.97
CA ASN A 32 6.54 -18.19 6.89
C ASN A 32 5.04 -18.34 6.65
N VAL A 33 4.38 -17.25 6.24
CA VAL A 33 2.96 -17.25 5.89
C VAL A 33 2.80 -17.07 4.39
N ASN A 34 2.07 -18.00 3.78
CA ASN A 34 1.78 -18.04 2.35
C ASN A 34 0.29 -17.88 2.10
N MET A 35 -0.08 -16.70 1.60
CA MET A 35 -1.45 -16.31 1.32
C MET A 35 -1.86 -16.81 -0.08
N LYS A 36 -2.72 -17.83 -0.11
CA LYS A 36 -3.17 -18.59 -1.29
C LYS A 36 -4.69 -18.57 -1.49
N GLY A 37 -5.32 -17.42 -1.25
CA GLY A 37 -6.75 -17.24 -1.54
C GLY A 37 -7.65 -17.22 -0.29
N GLY A 38 -7.08 -17.37 0.90
CA GLY A 38 -7.81 -17.47 2.16
C GLY A 38 -7.76 -16.22 3.04
N THR A 39 -8.28 -16.38 4.26
CA THR A 39 -8.28 -15.36 5.32
C THR A 39 -7.43 -15.83 6.50
N PHE A 40 -6.43 -15.03 6.89
CA PHE A 40 -5.70 -15.21 8.14
C PHE A 40 -6.24 -14.25 9.19
N ARG A 41 -6.77 -14.77 10.30
CA ARG A 41 -7.39 -13.98 11.39
C ARG A 41 -6.49 -13.94 12.61
N THR A 42 -6.27 -12.77 13.19
CA THR A 42 -5.57 -12.69 14.49
C THR A 42 -6.48 -13.02 15.67
N GLY A 43 -7.77 -13.27 15.43
CA GLY A 43 -8.69 -13.79 16.44
C GLY A 43 -10.17 -13.64 16.04
N SER A 44 -11.05 -14.10 16.92
CA SER A 44 -12.52 -13.92 16.81
C SER A 44 -13.05 -12.67 17.54
N GLY A 45 -12.22 -12.00 18.35
CA GLY A 45 -12.56 -10.81 19.14
C GLY A 45 -11.49 -9.72 19.07
N LEU A 46 -10.91 -9.36 20.22
CA LEU A 46 -9.90 -8.27 20.32
C LEU A 46 -8.63 -8.53 19.49
N GLY A 47 -8.36 -9.78 19.11
CA GLY A 47 -7.17 -10.19 18.39
C GLY A 47 -6.04 -10.60 19.33
N ASN A 48 -5.12 -11.38 18.80
CA ASN A 48 -3.99 -11.96 19.50
C ASN A 48 -2.71 -11.51 18.82
N SER A 49 -1.74 -11.09 19.62
CA SER A 49 -0.42 -10.76 19.08
C SER A 49 0.27 -12.04 18.59
N GLU A 50 0.95 -11.93 17.46
CA GLU A 50 1.65 -13.04 16.84
C GLU A 50 2.87 -12.54 16.08
N THR A 51 3.94 -13.31 16.13
CA THR A 51 5.15 -13.07 15.35
C THR A 51 5.39 -14.29 14.46
N VAL A 52 5.63 -14.04 13.19
CA VAL A 52 5.82 -15.08 12.18
C VAL A 52 6.97 -14.69 11.25
N GLY A 53 7.34 -15.63 10.38
CA GLY A 53 8.32 -15.41 9.34
C GLY A 53 7.82 -14.46 8.25
N THR A 54 8.34 -14.62 7.04
CA THR A 54 8.02 -13.72 5.92
C THR A 54 6.59 -13.91 5.40
N LEU A 55 6.04 -12.86 4.81
CA LEU A 55 4.74 -12.84 4.14
C LEU A 55 4.89 -13.00 2.62
N THR A 56 4.25 -14.02 2.07
CA THR A 56 4.13 -14.24 0.61
C THR A 56 2.68 -14.19 0.16
N LEU A 57 2.44 -13.72 -1.07
CA LEU A 57 1.11 -13.56 -1.67
C LEU A 57 1.08 -14.19 -3.06
N SER A 58 0.21 -15.18 -3.29
CA SER A 58 0.04 -15.80 -4.62
C SER A 58 -1.40 -15.87 -5.11
N ALA A 59 -2.37 -15.47 -4.29
CA ALA A 59 -3.76 -15.24 -4.71
C ALA A 59 -4.39 -14.15 -3.84
N ASN A 60 -5.48 -13.54 -4.33
CA ASN A 60 -6.23 -12.52 -3.59
C ASN A 60 -6.62 -13.05 -2.21
N SER A 61 -6.16 -12.41 -1.15
CA SER A 61 -6.24 -12.96 0.21
C SER A 61 -6.58 -11.86 1.21
N THR A 62 -6.99 -12.25 2.41
CA THR A 62 -7.35 -11.32 3.48
C THR A 62 -6.54 -11.58 4.75
N ILE A 63 -6.05 -10.53 5.39
CA ILE A 63 -5.66 -10.54 6.80
C ILE A 63 -6.73 -9.79 7.58
N ALA A 64 -7.38 -10.50 8.50
CA ALA A 64 -8.44 -9.96 9.34
C ALA A 64 -7.96 -9.83 10.78
N LEU A 65 -7.60 -8.61 11.15
CA LEU A 65 -7.11 -8.26 12.47
C LEU A 65 -8.30 -8.17 13.45
N GLY A 66 -8.06 -8.48 14.72
CA GLY A 66 -8.99 -8.12 15.79
C GLY A 66 -9.05 -6.60 15.97
N THR A 67 -10.05 -6.11 16.71
CA THR A 67 -10.23 -4.65 16.90
C THR A 67 -9.61 -4.12 18.19
N GLY A 68 -9.01 -4.99 19.01
CA GLY A 68 -8.31 -4.62 20.23
C GLY A 68 -6.82 -4.40 20.01
N SER A 69 -6.13 -3.88 21.03
CA SER A 69 -4.70 -3.62 20.97
C SER A 69 -3.91 -4.93 20.88
N HIS A 70 -3.31 -5.18 19.71
CA HIS A 70 -2.42 -6.30 19.43
C HIS A 70 -1.66 -6.03 18.12
N ASN A 71 -0.61 -6.82 17.87
CA ASN A 71 0.23 -6.70 16.69
C ASN A 71 0.37 -8.05 15.98
N LEU A 72 0.28 -8.06 14.66
CA LEU A 72 0.77 -9.13 13.81
C LEU A 72 2.11 -8.71 13.19
N ASN A 73 3.19 -9.39 13.56
CA ASN A 73 4.54 -9.04 13.11
C ASN A 73 5.05 -10.11 12.13
N PHE A 74 5.32 -9.71 10.91
CA PHE A 74 6.06 -10.52 9.94
C PHE A 74 7.54 -10.16 9.98
N ALA A 75 8.40 -11.16 9.78
CA ALA A 75 9.80 -10.91 9.45
C ALA A 75 9.94 -10.13 8.13
N ALA A 76 11.15 -9.64 7.88
CA ALA A 76 11.47 -8.85 6.68
C ALA A 76 10.99 -9.55 5.40
N SER A 77 10.05 -8.94 4.67
CA SER A 77 9.32 -9.53 3.54
C SER A 77 9.63 -8.83 2.21
N ASN A 78 10.60 -7.91 2.18
CA ASN A 78 11.10 -7.26 0.98
C ASN A 78 11.67 -8.25 -0.06
N GLY A 79 12.26 -9.37 0.37
CA GLY A 79 12.72 -10.46 -0.51
C GLY A 79 11.67 -11.54 -0.82
N ALA A 80 10.50 -11.52 -0.16
CA ALA A 80 9.48 -12.56 -0.29
C ALA A 80 8.72 -12.46 -1.64
N ALA A 81 8.37 -13.59 -2.24
CA ALA A 81 7.68 -13.60 -3.54
C ALA A 81 6.20 -13.16 -3.43
N TRP A 82 5.83 -12.17 -4.23
CA TRP A 82 4.46 -11.70 -4.41
C TRP A 82 4.11 -11.83 -5.90
N THR A 83 3.01 -12.50 -6.21
CA THR A 83 2.52 -12.64 -7.59
C THR A 83 1.83 -11.36 -8.02
N ASP A 84 2.22 -10.78 -9.15
CA ASP A 84 1.66 -9.53 -9.62
C ASP A 84 0.13 -9.59 -9.83
N GLY A 85 -0.52 -8.44 -9.61
CA GLY A 85 -1.96 -8.29 -9.73
C GLY A 85 -2.78 -9.03 -8.68
N ARG A 86 -2.18 -9.46 -7.56
CA ARG A 86 -2.91 -10.03 -6.42
C ARG A 86 -3.13 -8.97 -5.34
N GLY A 87 -4.34 -8.94 -4.78
CA GLY A 87 -4.70 -8.05 -3.68
C GLY A 87 -4.62 -8.72 -2.30
N LEU A 88 -3.90 -8.12 -1.37
CA LEU A 88 -3.95 -8.43 0.05
C LEU A 88 -4.85 -7.40 0.76
N LYS A 89 -6.06 -7.83 1.09
CA LYS A 89 -7.00 -7.05 1.87
C LYS A 89 -6.63 -7.09 3.34
N ILE A 90 -6.60 -5.94 4.00
CA ILE A 90 -6.48 -5.83 5.46
C ILE A 90 -7.78 -5.25 6.03
N THR A 91 -8.30 -5.92 7.06
CA THR A 91 -9.47 -5.45 7.83
C THR A 91 -9.17 -5.50 9.33
N GLY A 92 -9.91 -4.73 10.12
CA GLY A 92 -9.79 -4.75 11.59
C GLY A 92 -8.66 -3.89 12.15
N TRP A 93 -7.79 -3.34 11.29
CA TRP A 93 -6.90 -2.25 11.65
C TRP A 93 -7.74 -1.02 12.05
N THR A 94 -7.35 -0.36 13.13
CA THR A 94 -8.02 0.86 13.61
C THR A 94 -7.02 1.99 13.75
N GLY A 95 -7.41 3.21 13.37
CA GLY A 95 -6.57 4.40 13.40
C GLY A 95 -7.02 5.42 12.35
N GLY A 96 -6.20 6.43 12.10
CA GLY A 96 -6.43 7.39 11.02
C GLY A 96 -6.05 6.81 9.66
N TYR A 97 -6.94 6.90 8.68
CA TYR A 97 -6.68 6.46 7.30
C TYR A 97 -5.87 7.52 6.53
N ASN A 98 -4.75 7.96 7.09
CA ASN A 98 -3.95 9.11 6.64
C ASN A 98 -2.44 8.88 6.79
N GLY A 99 -1.99 7.63 6.76
CA GLY A 99 -0.58 7.29 6.89
C GLY A 99 -0.03 7.44 8.31
N THR A 100 -0.90 7.35 9.34
CA THR A 100 -0.49 7.40 10.75
C THR A 100 -0.58 6.03 11.41
N THR A 101 0.16 5.84 12.51
CA THR A 101 0.16 4.58 13.26
C THR A 101 -1.24 4.21 13.74
N GLY A 102 -1.54 2.91 13.76
CA GLY A 102 -2.80 2.42 14.28
C GLY A 102 -2.96 2.65 15.78
N THR A 103 -4.18 2.50 16.26
CA THR A 103 -4.53 2.44 17.68
C THR A 103 -4.74 1.01 18.16
N ALA A 104 -5.09 0.09 17.25
CA ALA A 104 -5.30 -1.34 17.51
C ALA A 104 -5.27 -2.12 16.19
N GLY A 105 -5.15 -3.46 16.29
CA GLY A 105 -5.03 -4.33 15.13
C GLY A 105 -3.91 -3.91 14.20
N LYS A 106 -2.68 -3.82 14.69
CA LYS A 106 -1.55 -3.38 13.88
C LYS A 106 -0.92 -4.54 13.11
N ILE A 107 -0.36 -4.24 11.96
CA ILE A 107 0.40 -5.19 11.13
C ILE A 107 1.76 -4.60 10.79
N PHE A 108 2.81 -5.41 10.94
CA PHE A 108 4.19 -5.01 10.69
C PHE A 108 4.85 -5.99 9.72
N THR A 109 5.72 -5.48 8.85
CA THR A 109 6.62 -6.29 8.01
C THR A 109 8.05 -5.79 8.20
N GLY A 110 8.88 -6.58 8.86
CA GLY A 110 10.21 -6.13 9.28
C GLY A 110 10.17 -5.03 10.36
N SER A 111 11.30 -4.38 10.57
CA SER A 111 11.51 -3.34 11.60
C SER A 111 11.79 -1.95 11.01
N SER A 112 11.59 -1.80 9.71
CA SER A 112 11.81 -0.57 8.94
C SER A 112 10.89 -0.54 7.72
N ALA A 113 10.79 0.61 7.05
CA ALA A 113 10.14 0.66 5.74
C ALA A 113 11.00 -0.09 4.70
N GLU A 114 10.54 -1.25 4.27
CA GLU A 114 11.31 -2.21 3.47
C GLU A 114 10.53 -2.74 2.25
N LEU A 115 9.20 -2.67 2.26
CA LEU A 115 8.39 -3.13 1.15
C LEU A 115 8.55 -2.17 -0.03
N SER A 116 8.82 -2.71 -1.21
CA SER A 116 8.82 -1.95 -2.46
C SER A 116 7.43 -1.39 -2.75
N ALA A 117 7.36 -0.28 -3.48
CA ALA A 117 6.09 0.32 -3.87
C ALA A 117 5.15 -0.65 -4.61
N ALA A 118 5.68 -1.55 -5.45
CA ALA A 118 4.90 -2.61 -6.12
C ALA A 118 4.26 -3.64 -5.18
N LYS A 119 4.83 -3.86 -3.99
CA LYS A 119 4.23 -4.73 -2.94
C LYS A 119 3.19 -3.95 -2.15
N LEU A 120 3.47 -2.70 -1.82
CA LEU A 120 2.51 -1.81 -1.16
C LEU A 120 1.26 -1.57 -2.03
N ALA A 121 1.42 -1.48 -3.36
CA ALA A 121 0.34 -1.40 -4.35
C ALA A 121 -0.67 -2.54 -4.25
N GLN A 122 -0.20 -3.71 -3.81
CA GLN A 122 -1.01 -4.92 -3.69
C GLN A 122 -1.75 -4.99 -2.35
N ILE A 123 -1.44 -4.11 -1.39
CA ILE A 123 -2.07 -4.09 -0.07
C ILE A 123 -3.10 -2.95 -0.03
N TYR A 124 -4.29 -3.25 0.48
CA TYR A 124 -5.30 -2.23 0.73
C TYR A 124 -6.08 -2.51 2.02
N PHE A 125 -6.50 -1.45 2.67
CA PHE A 125 -7.30 -1.48 3.88
C PHE A 125 -8.73 -1.09 3.57
N THR A 126 -9.71 -1.81 4.12
CA THR A 126 -11.12 -1.39 4.04
C THR A 126 -11.54 -0.71 5.33
N ASN A 127 -12.00 0.54 5.22
CA ASN A 127 -12.56 1.27 6.35
C ASN A 127 -14.00 0.79 6.61
N PRO A 128 -14.29 0.17 7.77
CA PRO A 128 -15.62 -0.36 8.06
C PRO A 128 -16.68 0.73 8.21
N SER A 129 -16.30 1.97 8.51
CA SER A 129 -17.24 3.07 8.74
C SER A 129 -17.84 3.64 7.47
N ASN A 130 -17.14 3.54 6.34
CA ASN A 130 -17.58 4.09 5.05
C ASN A 130 -17.51 3.08 3.88
N GLY A 131 -16.89 1.91 4.07
CA GLY A 131 -16.75 0.88 3.04
C GLY A 131 -15.63 1.14 2.02
N ASN A 132 -14.91 2.27 2.12
CA ASN A 132 -13.87 2.64 1.16
C ASN A 132 -12.60 1.82 1.35
N ASN A 133 -11.89 1.60 0.24
CA ASN A 133 -10.56 1.00 0.23
C ASN A 133 -9.49 2.09 0.20
N TYR A 134 -8.45 1.92 0.99
CA TYR A 134 -7.30 2.81 1.09
C TYR A 134 -6.04 2.04 0.72
N ALA A 135 -5.17 2.66 -0.07
CA ALA A 135 -3.86 2.11 -0.38
C ALA A 135 -3.01 1.99 0.89
N ALA A 136 -1.99 1.13 0.86
CA ALA A 136 -1.06 0.98 1.95
C ALA A 136 0.22 1.79 1.73
N THR A 137 0.77 2.30 2.83
CA THR A 137 2.17 2.72 2.94
C THR A 137 2.82 2.01 4.12
N GLN A 138 4.14 2.10 4.24
CA GLN A 138 4.88 1.53 5.37
C GLN A 138 5.64 2.62 6.13
N LEU A 139 5.42 2.69 7.44
CA LEU A 139 6.12 3.61 8.32
C LEU A 139 7.57 3.16 8.54
N GLY A 140 8.43 4.10 8.95
CA GLY A 140 9.82 3.80 9.33
C GLY A 140 9.95 2.81 10.50
N THR A 141 8.86 2.53 11.22
CA THR A 141 8.76 1.51 12.27
C THR A 141 8.52 0.09 11.74
N GLY A 142 8.26 -0.07 10.44
CA GLY A 142 7.84 -1.33 9.82
C GLY A 142 6.33 -1.56 9.80
N GLU A 143 5.53 -0.68 10.43
CA GLU A 143 4.06 -0.78 10.40
C GLU A 143 3.52 -0.51 9.00
N VAL A 144 2.68 -1.40 8.50
CA VAL A 144 1.91 -1.18 7.28
C VAL A 144 0.60 -0.50 7.66
N VAL A 145 0.33 0.67 7.08
CA VAL A 145 -0.81 1.53 7.46
C VAL A 145 -1.60 1.96 6.22
N PRO A 146 -2.91 2.23 6.35
CA PRO A 146 -3.68 2.87 5.31
C PRO A 146 -3.23 4.31 5.11
N THR A 147 -3.14 4.74 3.86
CA THR A 147 -2.91 6.13 3.50
C THR A 147 -4.01 6.64 2.58
N ALA A 148 -4.43 7.88 2.83
CA ALA A 148 -5.26 8.65 1.91
C ALA A 148 -4.42 9.41 0.89
N THR A 149 -3.08 9.28 0.92
CA THR A 149 -2.20 9.94 -0.04
C THR A 149 -2.62 9.54 -1.43
N LEU A 150 -2.97 10.56 -2.20
CA LEU A 150 -3.14 10.46 -3.64
C LEU A 150 -1.84 9.85 -4.21
N PRO A 151 -1.92 9.08 -5.31
CA PRO A 151 -0.75 8.48 -5.96
C PRO A 151 0.38 9.45 -6.30
N VAL A 152 0.15 10.77 -6.20
CA VAL A 152 1.12 11.80 -6.54
C VAL A 152 1.08 12.94 -5.51
N GLU A 153 2.26 13.37 -5.06
CA GLU A 153 2.45 14.61 -4.30
C GLU A 153 3.03 15.68 -5.23
N LEU A 154 2.30 16.77 -5.46
CA LEU A 154 2.73 17.88 -6.31
C LEU A 154 3.47 18.95 -5.49
N LEU A 155 4.67 19.32 -5.93
CA LEU A 155 5.40 20.50 -5.45
C LEU A 155 4.91 21.78 -6.14
N GLU A 156 4.60 21.67 -7.43
CA GLU A 156 4.21 22.82 -8.25
C GLU A 156 3.33 22.37 -9.41
N PHE A 157 2.39 23.22 -9.79
CA PHE A 157 1.67 23.16 -11.06
C PHE A 157 1.48 24.58 -11.58
N LYS A 158 1.84 24.82 -12.83
CA LYS A 158 1.76 26.12 -13.52
C LYS A 158 1.26 25.93 -14.94
N ALA A 159 0.34 26.79 -15.35
CA ALA A 159 -0.05 26.98 -16.74
C ALA A 159 0.33 28.40 -17.15
N THR A 160 1.24 28.54 -18.12
CA THR A 160 1.77 29.84 -18.55
C THR A 160 1.41 30.09 -20.01
N ALA A 161 0.70 31.18 -20.29
CA ALA A 161 0.41 31.57 -21.67
C ALA A 161 1.69 32.04 -22.38
N ASN A 162 1.95 31.49 -23.56
CA ASN A 162 3.10 31.83 -24.37
C ASN A 162 2.63 32.45 -25.69
N SER A 163 2.49 33.77 -25.66
CA SER A 163 1.95 34.56 -26.77
C SER A 163 2.79 34.51 -28.04
N ALA A 164 4.09 34.15 -27.95
CA ALA A 164 4.97 34.08 -29.11
C ALA A 164 4.61 32.92 -30.03
N VAL A 165 4.21 31.77 -29.46
CA VAL A 165 3.82 30.56 -30.20
C VAL A 165 2.33 30.22 -30.08
N LYS A 166 1.55 31.06 -29.40
CA LYS A 166 0.10 30.95 -29.21
C LYS A 166 -0.34 29.62 -28.55
N ASN A 167 0.40 29.18 -27.55
CA ASN A 167 0.06 28.00 -26.76
C ASN A 167 0.02 28.34 -25.25
N VAL A 168 -0.39 27.37 -24.44
CA VAL A 168 -0.26 27.41 -22.98
C VAL A 168 0.70 26.30 -22.57
N ASP A 169 1.79 26.66 -21.90
CA ASP A 169 2.77 25.72 -21.36
C ASP A 169 2.34 25.27 -19.96
N LEU A 170 1.97 23.99 -19.82
CA LEU A 170 1.72 23.36 -18.54
C LEU A 170 3.03 22.76 -18.04
N THR A 171 3.37 23.05 -16.78
CA THR A 171 4.52 22.46 -16.09
C THR A 171 4.09 22.05 -14.69
N TRP A 172 4.52 20.87 -14.27
CA TRP A 172 4.31 20.42 -12.90
C TRP A 172 5.48 19.62 -12.39
N VAL A 173 5.59 19.58 -11.07
CA VAL A 173 6.69 18.93 -10.38
C VAL A 173 6.11 18.05 -9.29
N THR A 174 6.52 16.79 -9.26
CA THR A 174 6.15 15.84 -8.20
C THR A 174 7.27 15.74 -7.18
N ALA A 175 6.93 15.61 -5.89
CA ALA A 175 7.85 15.19 -4.84
C ALA A 175 7.93 13.66 -4.74
N SER A 176 6.77 13.01 -4.91
CA SER A 176 6.64 11.56 -4.91
C SER A 176 5.49 11.11 -5.82
N GLU A 177 5.64 9.90 -6.36
CA GLU A 177 4.69 9.18 -7.19
C GLU A 177 4.65 7.72 -6.73
N ILE A 178 3.47 7.18 -6.48
CA ILE A 178 3.25 5.83 -5.97
C ILE A 178 2.16 5.19 -6.82
N ASN A 179 2.54 4.22 -7.64
CA ASN A 179 1.70 3.57 -8.64
C ASN A 179 0.98 4.56 -9.57
N ASN A 180 1.69 5.61 -9.96
CA ASN A 180 1.20 6.59 -10.92
C ASN A 180 1.54 6.14 -12.34
N ASP A 181 0.56 5.61 -13.07
CA ASP A 181 0.73 5.17 -14.46
C ASP A 181 0.86 6.37 -15.41
N TYR A 182 -0.01 7.37 -15.28
CA TYR A 182 -0.01 8.60 -16.09
C TYR A 182 -0.81 9.73 -15.45
N PHE A 183 -0.55 10.94 -15.92
CA PHE A 183 -1.36 12.14 -15.69
C PHE A 183 -2.33 12.34 -16.86
N VAL A 184 -3.60 12.67 -16.57
CA VAL A 184 -4.53 13.16 -17.59
C VAL A 184 -4.43 14.68 -17.63
N ILE A 185 -4.19 15.23 -18.82
CA ILE A 185 -4.25 16.66 -19.06
C ILE A 185 -5.66 17.00 -19.50
N GLU A 186 -6.31 17.91 -18.76
CA GLU A 186 -7.66 18.38 -19.06
C GLU A 186 -7.68 19.90 -19.16
N ARG A 187 -8.64 20.43 -19.92
CA ARG A 187 -8.89 21.87 -20.02
C ARG A 187 -10.36 22.20 -19.82
N SER A 188 -10.61 23.39 -19.30
CA SER A 188 -11.94 23.95 -19.07
C SER A 188 -11.94 25.45 -19.32
N THR A 189 -13.07 26.00 -19.77
CA THR A 189 -13.31 27.45 -19.86
C THR A 189 -14.04 28.03 -18.66
N ASP A 190 -14.62 27.19 -17.81
CA ASP A 190 -15.48 27.62 -16.69
C ASP A 190 -15.06 27.00 -15.34
N ALA A 191 -14.00 26.20 -15.34
CA ALA A 191 -13.50 25.41 -14.22
C ALA A 191 -14.49 24.37 -13.65
N ASN A 192 -15.62 24.14 -14.31
CA ASN A 192 -16.62 23.14 -13.90
C ASN A 192 -16.65 21.97 -14.89
N ASP A 193 -16.71 22.25 -16.20
CA ASP A 193 -16.72 21.26 -17.26
C ASP A 193 -15.32 21.11 -17.84
N TRP A 194 -14.72 19.93 -17.64
CA TRP A 194 -13.36 19.62 -18.10
C TRP A 194 -13.39 18.66 -19.28
N SER A 195 -12.52 18.92 -20.26
CA SER A 195 -12.35 18.10 -21.46
C SER A 195 -10.91 17.54 -21.51
N PRO A 196 -10.73 16.23 -21.73
CA PRO A 196 -9.42 15.63 -21.82
C PRO A 196 -8.71 16.08 -23.10
N LEU A 197 -7.41 16.36 -22.96
CA LEU A 197 -6.49 16.71 -24.04
C LEU A 197 -5.60 15.54 -24.41
N ASP A 198 -4.88 14.99 -23.43
CA ASP A 198 -3.88 13.95 -23.61
C ASP A 198 -3.54 13.29 -22.26
N SER A 199 -2.70 12.25 -22.31
CA SER A 199 -2.08 11.62 -21.14
C SER A 199 -0.56 11.74 -21.19
N VAL A 200 0.06 12.04 -20.05
CA VAL A 200 1.52 12.07 -19.89
C VAL A 200 1.94 10.97 -18.93
N ASP A 201 2.78 10.05 -19.40
CA ASP A 201 3.29 8.93 -18.62
C ASP A 201 3.88 9.41 -17.28
N GLY A 202 3.47 8.76 -16.20
CA GLY A 202 3.98 9.00 -14.86
C GLY A 202 5.26 8.21 -14.63
N ALA A 203 5.91 8.46 -13.49
CA ALA A 203 7.13 7.74 -13.12
C ALA A 203 6.85 6.32 -12.61
N GLY A 204 5.58 5.88 -12.54
CA GLY A 204 5.18 4.63 -11.90
C GLY A 204 5.36 4.73 -10.38
N ASN A 205 6.61 4.64 -9.92
CA ASN A 205 6.99 4.81 -8.53
C ASN A 205 8.25 5.69 -8.43
N SER A 206 8.15 6.86 -7.81
CA SER A 206 9.26 7.78 -7.57
C SER A 206 9.17 8.39 -6.18
N ASN A 207 10.29 8.48 -5.47
CA ASN A 207 10.45 9.36 -4.30
C ASN A 207 11.44 10.51 -4.61
N ALA A 208 11.78 10.69 -5.88
CA ALA A 208 12.63 11.76 -6.37
C ALA A 208 11.77 12.84 -7.02
N VAL A 209 12.27 14.06 -7.01
CA VAL A 209 11.62 15.18 -7.70
C VAL A 209 11.60 14.92 -9.20
N VAL A 210 10.41 14.84 -9.81
CA VAL A 210 10.24 14.68 -11.26
C VAL A 210 9.53 15.91 -11.82
N SER A 211 10.03 16.43 -12.93
CA SER A 211 9.44 17.58 -13.61
C SER A 211 8.84 17.15 -14.95
N TYR A 212 7.65 17.63 -15.22
CA TYR A 212 6.88 17.33 -16.42
C TYR A 212 6.50 18.61 -17.16
N HIS A 213 6.30 18.48 -18.47
CA HIS A 213 5.90 19.58 -19.35
C HIS A 213 4.91 19.07 -20.40
N TYR A 214 3.86 19.85 -20.65
CA TYR A 214 2.90 19.60 -21.72
C TYR A 214 2.45 20.93 -22.36
N PRO A 215 2.66 21.12 -23.68
CA PRO A 215 2.18 22.31 -24.38
C PRO A 215 0.75 22.12 -24.94
N ASP A 216 -0.23 22.88 -24.45
CA ASP A 216 -1.54 23.00 -25.10
C ASP A 216 -1.45 23.98 -26.29
N ASN A 217 -1.22 23.43 -27.48
CA ASN A 217 -1.04 24.18 -28.73
C ASN A 217 -2.35 24.70 -29.34
N ASN A 218 -3.51 24.34 -28.80
CA ASN A 218 -4.81 24.80 -29.27
C ASN A 218 -5.65 25.31 -28.10
N PRO A 219 -5.16 26.29 -27.32
CA PRO A 219 -5.87 26.74 -26.13
C PRO A 219 -7.23 27.33 -26.49
N LEU A 220 -8.22 27.11 -25.62
CA LEU A 220 -9.53 27.74 -25.77
C LEU A 220 -9.41 29.25 -25.52
N SER A 221 -10.24 30.04 -26.19
CA SER A 221 -10.32 31.48 -25.92
C SER A 221 -10.82 31.70 -24.49
N GLY A 222 -9.99 32.31 -23.66
CA GLY A 222 -10.32 32.75 -22.30
C GLY A 222 -10.52 34.25 -22.19
#